data_AF-A0A7J7ID06-F1
#
_entry.id   AF-A0A7J7ID06-F1
#
_cell.length_a   1.000
_cell.length_b   1.000
_cell.length_c   1.000
_cell.angle_alpha   90.00
_cell.angle_beta   90.00
_cell.angle_gamma   90.00
#
_symmetry.space_group_name_H-M   'P 1'
#
loop_
_entity.id
_entity.type
_entity.pdbx_description
1 polymer ?
#
loop_
_entity_poly.entity_id
_entity_poly.type
_entity_poly.pdbx_seq_one_letter_code
_entity_poly.pdbx_strand_id
1 'polypeptide(L)'
;MLGILGGTSLFHSQIFSSFEKQQLHTPYGDVIYYRNQVEPVFVYLQRHHADAVRGAGAYTPPHRIQHRANAYALKEIGVDRCIGVYSVGSLNVSLPVGTCVITSDFCALPQLVRAETFFDEDQRGHAVIQFDQGLRKQVLDTVQSLVNESSLRLDAADSASQIVSASCESTLVPVRLYDGGVYVQTAGPRFETPAEVRMLRTFGDVVGMTGASEAVCCSELGIAYMQICMVDNMANGLLSEAEQLQITQFHDNVRHNLKRVEQIIQRVIEVLHQ
;
A
#
# COMPACT_ATOMS: atom_id res chain seq x y z
N MET A 1 -11.59 3.67 -14.68
CA MET A 1 -11.87 2.71 -13.59
C MET A 1 -10.65 2.56 -12.70
N LEU A 2 -10.80 2.74 -11.39
CA LEU A 2 -9.68 2.67 -10.42
C LEU A 2 -9.64 1.30 -9.73
N GLY A 3 -8.48 0.66 -9.74
CA GLY A 3 -8.18 -0.54 -8.97
C GLY A 3 -7.44 -0.23 -7.67
N ILE A 4 -7.73 -0.97 -6.60
CA ILE A 4 -7.02 -0.91 -5.32
C ILE A 4 -6.52 -2.32 -4.98
N LEU A 5 -5.20 -2.46 -4.83
CA LEU A 5 -4.56 -3.70 -4.38
C LEU A 5 -4.24 -3.58 -2.89
N GLY A 6 -4.97 -4.31 -2.05
CA GLY A 6 -4.87 -4.26 -0.60
C GLY A 6 -4.37 -5.55 0.03
N GLY A 7 -3.68 -5.41 1.18
CA GLY A 7 -3.36 -6.53 2.06
C GLY A 7 -4.54 -6.97 2.94
N THR A 8 -4.30 -7.95 3.81
CA THR A 8 -5.36 -8.55 4.66
C THR A 8 -6.06 -7.57 5.59
N SER A 9 -5.33 -6.60 6.15
CA SER A 9 -5.93 -5.62 7.08
C SER A 9 -6.97 -4.72 6.40
N LEU A 10 -6.71 -4.30 5.16
CA LEU A 10 -7.59 -3.41 4.41
C LEU A 10 -8.88 -4.10 3.95
N PHE A 11 -8.85 -5.44 3.78
CA PHE A 11 -10.02 -6.21 3.37
C PHE A 11 -11.17 -6.18 4.38
N HIS A 12 -10.86 -6.08 5.67
CA HIS A 12 -11.88 -6.00 6.74
C HIS A 12 -12.41 -4.58 6.96
N SER A 13 -11.99 -3.62 6.13
CA SER A 13 -12.45 -2.25 6.20
C SER A 13 -13.91 -2.11 5.76
N GLN A 14 -14.62 -1.18 6.39
CA GLN A 14 -16.00 -0.82 6.00
C GLN A 14 -16.07 -0.18 4.60
N ILE A 15 -14.96 0.34 4.07
CA ILE A 15 -14.90 0.99 2.74
C ILE A 15 -15.42 0.07 1.63
N PHE A 16 -15.10 -1.22 1.71
CA PHE A 16 -15.44 -2.21 0.68
C PHE A 16 -16.65 -3.07 1.05
N SER A 17 -17.33 -2.77 2.15
CA SER A 17 -18.47 -3.55 2.65
C SER A 17 -19.65 -3.60 1.68
N SER A 18 -19.82 -2.55 0.87
CA SER A 18 -20.86 -2.45 -0.15
C SER A 18 -20.43 -3.00 -1.51
N PHE A 19 -19.19 -3.46 -1.66
CA PHE A 19 -18.69 -3.96 -2.93
C PHE A 19 -19.14 -5.40 -3.12
N GLU A 20 -19.59 -5.72 -4.33
CA GLU A 20 -20.02 -7.08 -4.66
C GLU A 20 -18.82 -7.96 -4.99
N LYS A 21 -18.81 -9.15 -4.39
CA LYS A 21 -17.80 -10.18 -4.65
C LYS A 21 -18.03 -10.80 -6.03
N GLN A 22 -16.98 -10.83 -6.85
CA GLN A 22 -16.96 -11.44 -8.17
C GLN A 22 -15.70 -12.31 -8.32
N GLN A 23 -15.73 -13.20 -9.31
CA GLN A 23 -14.60 -14.09 -9.63
C GLN A 23 -14.32 -14.01 -11.13
N LEU A 24 -13.04 -13.98 -11.48
CA LEU A 24 -12.57 -14.02 -12.86
C LEU A 24 -11.55 -15.15 -13.00
N HIS A 25 -11.71 -15.95 -14.05
CA HIS A 25 -10.70 -16.93 -14.45
C HIS A 25 -9.64 -16.26 -15.32
N THR A 26 -8.36 -16.43 -14.99
CA THR A 26 -7.24 -15.94 -15.80
C THR A 26 -6.35 -17.10 -16.26
N PRO A 27 -5.54 -16.94 -17.32
CA PRO A 27 -4.54 -17.93 -17.70
C PRO A 27 -3.51 -18.27 -16.59
N TYR A 28 -3.43 -17.42 -15.55
CA TYR A 28 -2.49 -17.55 -14.44
C TYR A 28 -3.17 -17.98 -13.13
N GLY A 29 -4.46 -18.34 -13.17
CA GLY A 29 -5.25 -18.77 -12.01
C GLY A 29 -6.46 -17.89 -11.74
N ASP A 30 -7.33 -18.37 -10.86
CA ASP A 30 -8.55 -17.67 -10.47
C ASP A 30 -8.27 -16.48 -9.56
N VAL A 31 -8.96 -15.38 -9.81
CA VAL A 31 -8.88 -14.15 -9.02
C VAL A 31 -10.26 -13.79 -8.52
N ILE A 32 -10.34 -13.47 -7.23
CA ILE A 32 -11.52 -12.86 -6.62
C ILE A 32 -11.28 -11.36 -6.53
N TYR A 33 -12.31 -10.60 -6.84
CA TYR A 33 -12.30 -9.15 -6.71
C TYR A 33 -13.65 -8.66 -6.21
N TYR A 34 -13.66 -7.41 -5.77
CA TYR A 34 -14.82 -6.73 -5.24
C TYR A 34 -15.02 -5.47 -6.05
N ARG A 35 -16.26 -5.17 -6.43
CA ARG A 35 -16.58 -4.01 -7.26
C ARG A 35 -17.80 -3.27 -6.74
N ASN A 36 -17.77 -1.95 -6.76
CA ASN A 36 -18.96 -1.14 -6.48
C ASN A 36 -19.95 -1.14 -7.67
N GLN A 37 -21.22 -0.87 -7.38
CA GLN A 37 -22.32 -0.89 -8.38
C GLN A 37 -22.67 0.50 -8.94
N VAL A 38 -21.87 1.52 -8.65
CA VAL A 38 -22.13 2.91 -9.04
C VAL A 38 -20.93 3.50 -9.79
N GLU A 39 -21.18 4.45 -10.69
CA GLU A 39 -20.09 5.16 -11.38
C GLU A 39 -19.51 6.29 -10.50
N PRO A 40 -18.20 6.56 -10.60
CA PRO A 40 -17.19 5.80 -11.32
C PRO A 40 -16.90 4.46 -10.65
N VAL A 41 -16.55 3.46 -11.46
CA VAL A 41 -16.24 2.11 -10.97
C VAL A 41 -14.90 2.04 -10.23
N PHE A 42 -14.95 1.42 -9.05
CA PHE A 42 -13.82 1.02 -8.21
C PHE A 42 -13.77 -0.50 -8.09
N VAL A 43 -12.56 -1.04 -8.18
CA VAL A 43 -12.28 -2.46 -8.02
C VAL A 43 -11.30 -2.64 -6.87
N TYR A 44 -11.63 -3.49 -5.91
CA TYR A 44 -10.72 -3.91 -4.84
C TYR A 44 -10.32 -5.36 -5.06
N LEU A 45 -9.02 -5.65 -4.97
CA LEU A 45 -8.47 -6.99 -5.05
C LEU A 45 -7.60 -7.25 -3.81
N GLN A 46 -7.91 -8.35 -3.11
CA GLN A 46 -7.14 -8.78 -1.95
C GLN A 46 -5.88 -9.53 -2.43
N ARG A 47 -4.72 -8.89 -2.27
CA ARG A 47 -3.43 -9.32 -2.81
C ARG A 47 -3.04 -10.77 -2.46
N HIS A 48 -3.30 -11.16 -1.22
CA HIS A 48 -2.92 -12.45 -0.64
C HIS A 48 -3.97 -13.55 -0.89
N HIS A 49 -5.01 -13.26 -1.69
CA HIS A 49 -6.10 -14.20 -1.96
C HIS A 49 -6.73 -14.77 -0.69
N ALA A 50 -6.76 -13.97 0.40
CA ALA A 50 -7.28 -14.43 1.68
C ALA A 50 -8.83 -14.54 1.72
N ASP A 51 -9.43 -14.09 0.64
CA ASP A 51 -10.84 -14.12 0.25
C ASP A 51 -11.19 -15.31 -0.66
N ALA A 52 -10.17 -16.08 -1.10
CA ALA A 52 -10.28 -17.12 -2.11
C ALA A 52 -11.09 -18.35 -1.66
N VAL A 53 -11.53 -19.12 -2.66
CA VAL A 53 -12.30 -20.38 -2.61
C VAL A 53 -11.72 -21.45 -1.65
N ARG A 54 -10.50 -21.27 -1.13
CA ARG A 54 -9.78 -22.21 -0.26
C ARG A 54 -10.29 -22.25 1.21
N GLY A 55 -11.33 -21.49 1.54
CA GLY A 55 -11.98 -21.47 2.85
C GLY A 55 -11.57 -20.27 3.72
N ALA A 56 -12.36 -19.99 4.75
CA ALA A 56 -12.11 -18.90 5.69
C ALA A 56 -10.73 -19.08 6.35
N GLY A 57 -9.85 -18.07 6.24
CA GLY A 57 -8.51 -18.09 6.82
C GLY A 57 -7.39 -18.59 5.90
N ALA A 58 -7.69 -18.92 4.63
CA ALA A 58 -6.65 -19.13 3.64
C ALA A 58 -5.81 -17.84 3.46
N TYR A 59 -4.49 -17.97 3.30
CA TYR A 59 -3.58 -16.84 3.09
C TYR A 59 -2.48 -17.28 2.15
N THR A 60 -2.27 -16.54 1.07
CA THR A 60 -1.16 -16.77 0.15
C THR A 60 0.04 -15.93 0.60
N PRO A 61 1.16 -16.57 1.00
CA PRO A 61 2.34 -15.82 1.42
C PRO A 61 2.97 -15.09 0.22
N PRO A 62 3.71 -13.99 0.45
CA PRO A 62 4.21 -13.10 -0.61
C PRO A 62 4.85 -13.81 -1.83
N HIS A 63 5.87 -14.65 -1.60
CA HIS A 63 6.54 -15.45 -2.64
C HIS A 63 5.65 -16.45 -3.42
N ARG A 64 4.39 -16.65 -3.03
CA ARG A 64 3.42 -17.54 -3.69
C ARG A 64 2.28 -16.79 -4.37
N ILE A 65 2.21 -15.47 -4.22
CA ILE A 65 1.18 -14.67 -4.86
C ILE A 65 1.36 -14.75 -6.37
N GLN A 66 0.24 -14.96 -7.07
CA GLN A 66 0.20 -14.96 -8.53
C GLN A 66 -0.03 -13.53 -9.02
N HIS A 67 1.02 -12.70 -9.01
CA HIS A 67 0.92 -11.28 -9.40
C HIS A 67 0.43 -11.11 -10.85
N ARG A 68 0.83 -12.01 -11.75
CA ARG A 68 0.32 -12.06 -13.12
C ARG A 68 -1.19 -12.30 -13.18
N ALA A 69 -1.73 -13.17 -12.35
CA ALA A 69 -3.18 -13.39 -12.29
C ALA A 69 -3.90 -12.10 -11.85
N ASN A 70 -3.40 -11.46 -10.78
CA ASN A 70 -3.99 -10.24 -10.26
C ASN A 70 -4.00 -9.11 -11.30
N ALA A 71 -2.85 -8.82 -11.91
CA ALA A 71 -2.74 -7.75 -12.91
C ALA A 71 -3.55 -8.06 -14.18
N TYR A 72 -3.55 -9.31 -14.64
CA TYR A 72 -4.36 -9.74 -15.78
C TYR A 72 -5.85 -9.53 -15.48
N ALA A 73 -6.31 -9.92 -14.30
CA ALA A 73 -7.70 -9.71 -13.90
C ALA A 73 -8.08 -8.23 -13.88
N LEU A 74 -7.25 -7.37 -13.30
CA LEU A 74 -7.48 -5.91 -13.32
C LEU A 74 -7.61 -5.40 -14.76
N LYS A 75 -6.73 -5.85 -15.67
CA LYS A 75 -6.76 -5.46 -17.08
C LYS A 75 -8.06 -5.88 -17.77
N GLU A 76 -8.47 -7.13 -17.62
CA GLU A 76 -9.70 -7.66 -18.22
C GLU A 76 -10.97 -6.99 -17.69
N ILE A 77 -10.98 -6.62 -16.40
CA ILE A 77 -12.11 -5.88 -15.80
C ILE A 77 -12.21 -4.45 -16.39
N GLY A 78 -11.13 -3.94 -16.99
CA GLY A 78 -11.06 -2.60 -17.58
C GLY A 78 -10.46 -1.55 -16.64
N VAL A 79 -9.72 -1.98 -15.61
CA VAL A 79 -8.97 -1.07 -14.73
C VAL A 79 -7.86 -0.39 -15.53
N ASP A 80 -7.84 0.95 -15.51
CA ASP A 80 -6.85 1.77 -16.22
C ASP A 80 -5.78 2.34 -15.29
N ARG A 81 -6.10 2.46 -14.00
CA ARG A 81 -5.24 3.01 -12.94
C ARG A 81 -5.35 2.12 -11.71
N CYS A 82 -4.24 1.85 -11.04
CA CYS A 82 -4.22 1.02 -9.84
C CYS A 82 -3.31 1.59 -8.75
N ILE A 83 -3.82 1.58 -7.52
CA ILE A 83 -3.09 1.99 -6.32
C ILE A 83 -2.84 0.76 -5.47
N GLY A 84 -1.57 0.42 -5.25
CA GLY A 84 -1.17 -0.58 -4.28
C GLY A 84 -1.05 0.02 -2.89
N VAL A 85 -1.61 -0.66 -1.88
CA VAL A 85 -1.52 -0.26 -0.47
C VAL A 85 -0.70 -1.29 0.30
N TYR A 86 0.31 -0.83 1.04
CA TYR A 86 1.31 -1.70 1.66
C TYR A 86 1.56 -1.35 3.13
N SER A 87 1.70 -2.42 3.92
CA SER A 87 2.46 -2.39 5.16
C SER A 87 3.94 -2.60 4.81
N VAL A 88 4.82 -1.76 5.35
CA VAL A 88 6.26 -1.81 5.07
C VAL A 88 7.10 -1.67 6.34
N GLY A 89 8.30 -2.24 6.30
CA GLY A 89 9.37 -1.95 7.25
C GLY A 89 10.15 -0.71 6.81
N SER A 90 10.48 0.18 7.72
CA SER A 90 11.36 1.33 7.43
C SER A 90 12.82 0.92 7.41
N LEU A 91 13.54 1.27 6.35
CA LEU A 91 15.01 1.20 6.22
C LEU A 91 15.68 2.52 6.63
N ASN A 92 14.89 3.56 6.90
CA ASN A 92 15.33 4.92 7.16
C ASN A 92 14.86 5.37 8.55
N VAL A 93 15.81 5.63 9.46
CA VAL A 93 15.51 6.02 10.85
C VAL A 93 14.71 7.32 10.97
N SER A 94 14.72 8.17 9.94
CA SER A 94 13.91 9.39 9.88
C SER A 94 12.45 9.15 9.47
N LEU A 95 12.10 7.92 9.06
CA LEU A 95 10.75 7.48 8.72
C LEU A 95 10.22 6.56 9.84
N PRO A 96 9.69 7.10 10.94
CA PRO A 96 9.18 6.31 12.05
C PRO A 96 7.87 5.58 11.69
N VAL A 97 7.48 4.63 12.53
CA VAL A 97 6.18 3.94 12.45
C VAL A 97 5.03 4.95 12.39
N GLY A 98 4.07 4.70 11.49
CA GLY A 98 2.93 5.57 11.19
C GLY A 98 3.19 6.63 10.12
N THR A 99 4.39 6.65 9.54
CA THR A 99 4.66 7.46 8.34
C THR A 99 4.00 6.83 7.13
N CYS A 100 3.19 7.62 6.43
CA CYS A 100 2.71 7.34 5.08
C CYS A 100 3.77 7.81 4.08
N VAL A 101 4.29 6.88 3.30
CA VAL A 101 5.29 7.10 2.26
C VAL A 101 4.62 6.92 0.91
N ILE A 102 4.63 7.97 0.09
CA ILE A 102 4.22 7.89 -1.32
C ILE A 102 5.50 7.68 -2.12
N THR A 103 5.85 6.42 -2.39
CA THR A 103 7.14 6.09 -3.01
C THR A 103 7.22 6.64 -4.44
N SER A 104 8.42 7.03 -4.85
CA SER A 104 8.69 7.54 -6.21
C SER A 104 9.30 6.50 -7.12
N ASP A 105 9.90 5.46 -6.54
CA ASP A 105 10.59 4.40 -7.28
C ASP A 105 10.62 3.08 -6.47
N PHE A 106 11.09 2.01 -7.10
CA PHE A 106 11.28 0.72 -6.45
C PHE A 106 12.54 0.00 -6.94
N CYS A 107 13.04 -0.92 -6.11
CA CYS A 107 14.17 -1.78 -6.40
C CYS A 107 13.75 -3.24 -6.17
N ALA A 108 13.78 -4.03 -7.24
CA ALA A 108 13.48 -5.45 -7.25
C ALA A 108 14.62 -6.24 -7.87
N LEU A 109 15.64 -6.53 -7.06
CA LEU A 109 16.81 -7.28 -7.52
C LEU A 109 16.44 -8.76 -7.70
N PRO A 110 16.78 -9.40 -8.84
CA PRO A 110 16.46 -10.81 -9.11
C PRO A 110 16.99 -11.80 -8.06
N GLN A 111 18.02 -11.43 -7.31
CA GLN A 111 18.56 -12.24 -6.21
C GLN A 111 17.69 -12.19 -4.94
N LEU A 112 16.84 -11.17 -4.83
CA LEU A 112 15.97 -10.94 -3.68
C LEU A 112 14.52 -11.33 -3.96
N VAL A 113 14.10 -11.37 -5.24
CA VAL A 113 12.73 -11.63 -5.65
C VAL A 113 12.65 -12.59 -6.82
N ARG A 114 11.53 -13.29 -6.93
CA ARG A 114 11.19 -13.97 -8.19
C ARG A 114 10.84 -12.89 -9.23
N ALA A 115 11.52 -12.91 -10.37
CA ALA A 115 11.16 -12.05 -11.49
C ALA A 115 9.75 -12.41 -11.98
N GLU A 116 8.89 -11.40 -12.08
CA GLU A 116 7.53 -11.52 -12.62
C GLU A 116 7.47 -10.71 -13.91
N THR A 117 7.07 -11.35 -15.01
CA THR A 117 6.86 -10.69 -16.32
C THR A 117 5.85 -11.46 -17.15
N PHE A 118 5.11 -10.74 -18.01
CA PHE A 118 4.28 -11.28 -19.09
C PHE A 118 5.07 -11.48 -20.38
N PHE A 119 6.32 -11.01 -20.44
CA PHE A 119 7.15 -10.96 -21.64
C PHE A 119 8.38 -11.87 -21.56
N ASP A 120 8.22 -13.09 -21.03
CA ASP A 120 9.29 -14.08 -20.85
C ASP A 120 10.09 -14.37 -22.15
N GLU A 121 9.43 -14.29 -23.31
CA GLU A 121 10.02 -14.56 -24.64
C GLU A 121 9.81 -13.38 -25.62
N ASP A 122 9.57 -12.16 -25.10
CA ASP A 122 9.17 -11.01 -25.92
C ASP A 122 10.01 -9.76 -25.62
N GLN A 123 10.56 -9.15 -26.67
CA GLN A 123 11.38 -7.93 -26.57
C GLN A 123 10.64 -6.73 -25.97
N ARG A 124 9.30 -6.73 -25.94
CA ARG A 124 8.50 -5.72 -25.24
C ARG A 124 8.80 -5.66 -23.75
N GLY A 125 9.33 -6.74 -23.17
CA GLY A 125 9.83 -6.77 -21.79
C GLY A 125 11.05 -5.87 -21.54
N HIS A 126 11.71 -5.36 -22.59
CA HIS A 126 12.79 -4.38 -22.46
C HIS A 126 12.23 -2.96 -22.25
N ALA A 127 11.63 -2.74 -21.07
CA ALA A 127 11.07 -1.46 -20.66
C ALA A 127 11.58 -1.05 -19.27
N VAL A 128 11.73 0.26 -19.08
CA VAL A 128 11.92 0.82 -17.74
C VAL A 128 10.54 0.96 -17.11
N ILE A 129 10.29 0.16 -16.08
CA ILE A 129 9.04 0.26 -15.31
C ILE A 129 9.17 1.41 -14.32
N GLN A 130 8.17 2.29 -14.29
CA GLN A 130 8.10 3.45 -13.42
C GLN A 130 6.69 3.59 -12.86
N PHE A 131 6.56 4.20 -11.68
CA PHE A 131 5.25 4.61 -11.21
C PHE A 131 4.68 5.73 -12.09
N ASP A 132 3.36 5.72 -12.26
CA ASP A 132 2.65 6.76 -12.98
C ASP A 132 2.71 8.08 -12.20
N GLN A 133 3.40 9.08 -12.76
CA GLN A 133 3.66 10.33 -12.07
C GLN A 133 2.41 11.20 -11.92
N GLY A 134 1.45 11.08 -12.84
CA GLY A 134 0.19 11.83 -12.79
C GLY A 134 -0.69 11.34 -11.64
N LEU A 135 -0.95 10.04 -11.59
CA LEU A 135 -1.69 9.37 -10.52
C LEU A 135 -1.00 9.57 -9.16
N ARG A 136 0.32 9.39 -9.11
CA ARG A 136 1.11 9.63 -7.91
C ARG A 136 0.93 11.05 -7.39
N LYS A 137 1.01 12.06 -8.27
CA LYS A 137 0.83 13.46 -7.87
C LYS A 137 -0.58 13.70 -7.30
N GLN A 138 -1.62 13.18 -7.95
CA GLN A 138 -3.00 13.32 -7.47
C GLN A 138 -3.17 12.72 -6.06
N VAL A 139 -2.63 11.53 -5.82
CA VAL A 139 -2.66 10.89 -4.51
C VAL A 139 -1.84 11.67 -3.49
N LEU A 140 -0.64 12.13 -3.85
CA LEU A 140 0.21 12.94 -2.97
C LEU A 140 -0.48 14.23 -2.53
N ASP A 141 -1.04 14.99 -3.47
CA ASP A 141 -1.78 16.23 -3.20
C ASP A 141 -2.97 15.95 -2.25
N THR A 142 -3.65 14.82 -2.47
CA THR A 142 -4.77 14.37 -1.64
C THR A 142 -4.35 14.05 -0.20
N VAL A 143 -3.25 13.32 -0.03
CA VAL A 143 -2.74 13.01 1.32
C VAL A 143 -2.21 14.27 1.99
N GLN A 144 -1.55 15.16 1.25
CA GLN A 144 -1.07 16.44 1.78
C GLN A 144 -2.23 17.32 2.27
N SER A 145 -3.37 17.32 1.59
CA SER A 145 -4.56 18.05 2.05
C SER A 145 -5.07 17.50 3.39
N LEU A 146 -5.10 16.18 3.55
CA LEU A 146 -5.47 15.53 4.81
C LEU A 146 -4.50 15.87 5.96
N VAL A 147 -3.20 15.95 5.68
CA VAL A 147 -2.20 16.39 6.66
C VAL A 147 -2.49 17.81 7.11
N ASN A 148 -2.71 18.73 6.16
CA ASN A 148 -2.99 20.13 6.46
C ASN A 148 -4.29 20.31 7.27
N GLU A 149 -5.35 19.58 6.93
CA GLU A 149 -6.62 19.55 7.68
C GLU A 149 -6.43 19.07 9.12
N SER A 150 -5.54 18.09 9.33
CA SER A 150 -5.24 17.53 10.66
C SER A 150 -4.41 18.50 11.51
N SER A 151 -3.44 19.19 10.92
CA SER A 151 -2.58 20.17 11.61
C SER A 151 -3.37 21.39 12.09
N LEU A 152 -4.23 21.97 11.23
CA LEU A 152 -5.05 23.14 11.58
C LEU A 152 -5.99 22.88 12.77
N ARG A 153 -6.46 21.63 12.94
CA ARG A 153 -7.33 21.24 14.06
C ARG A 153 -6.58 21.12 15.39
N LEU A 154 -5.31 20.70 15.36
CA LEU A 154 -4.47 20.65 16.55
C LEU A 154 -4.18 22.07 17.06
N ASP A 155 -3.81 22.98 16.18
CA ASP A 155 -3.54 24.38 16.52
C ASP A 155 -4.79 25.11 17.07
N ALA A 156 -5.97 24.82 16.51
CA ALA A 156 -7.24 25.36 16.99
C ALA A 156 -7.67 24.79 18.35
N ALA A 157 -7.38 23.51 18.63
CA ALA A 157 -7.69 22.88 19.90
C ALA A 157 -6.81 23.40 21.05
N ASP A 158 -5.52 23.66 20.79
CA ASP A 158 -4.60 24.24 21.77
C ASP A 158 -4.96 25.70 22.11
N SER A 159 -5.56 26.43 21.15
CA SER A 159 -6.01 27.82 21.34
C SER A 159 -7.36 27.94 22.07
N ALA A 160 -8.14 26.86 22.16
CA ALA A 160 -9.53 26.86 22.65
C ALA A 160 -9.71 26.13 23.99
N SER A 161 -8.75 26.27 24.91
CA SER A 161 -8.76 25.63 26.24
C SER A 161 -9.78 26.22 27.23
N GLN A 162 -10.87 26.85 26.77
CA GLN A 162 -12.04 27.16 27.59
C GLN A 162 -13.35 26.96 26.82
N ILE A 163 -14.11 25.94 27.28
CA ILE A 163 -15.57 25.77 27.17
C ILE A 163 -16.07 25.22 25.81
N VAL A 164 -16.38 23.91 25.77
CA VAL A 164 -17.73 23.31 25.60
C VAL A 164 -17.54 21.82 25.36
N SER A 165 -18.16 21.00 26.21
CA SER A 165 -18.46 19.59 25.98
C SER A 165 -19.44 19.44 24.82
N ALA A 166 -18.95 19.46 23.59
CA ALA A 166 -19.70 19.09 22.41
C ALA A 166 -19.13 17.78 21.87
N SER A 167 -19.95 16.74 21.91
CA SER A 167 -19.79 15.52 21.14
C SER A 167 -19.51 15.88 19.67
N CYS A 168 -18.26 15.81 19.27
CA CYS A 168 -17.83 15.93 17.89
C CYS A 168 -17.01 14.68 17.57
N GLU A 169 -17.69 13.61 17.16
CA GLU A 169 -17.10 12.48 16.45
C GLU A 169 -16.57 12.98 15.10
N SER A 170 -15.43 13.67 15.14
CA SER A 170 -14.69 14.12 13.96
C SER A 170 -13.31 13.48 14.06
N THR A 171 -13.30 12.20 13.69
CA THR A 171 -12.31 11.14 13.85
C THR A 171 -11.14 11.20 12.85
N LEU A 172 -10.62 12.38 12.51
CA LEU A 172 -9.42 12.44 11.67
C LEU A 172 -8.19 12.00 12.48
N VAL A 173 -7.52 10.93 12.02
CA VAL A 173 -6.27 10.46 12.62
C VAL A 173 -5.10 11.20 11.95
N PRO A 174 -4.21 11.87 12.71
CA PRO A 174 -3.07 12.57 12.12
C PRO A 174 -2.20 11.64 11.27
N VAL A 175 -1.85 12.09 10.08
CA VAL A 175 -0.98 11.39 9.12
C VAL A 175 0.35 12.13 9.03
N ARG A 176 1.46 11.40 9.16
CA ARG A 176 2.78 11.91 8.79
C ARG A 176 3.03 11.49 7.34
N LEU A 177 3.28 12.45 6.47
CA LEU A 177 3.52 12.20 5.04
C LEU A 177 5.01 12.34 4.72
N TYR A 178 5.51 11.42 3.90
CA TYR A 178 6.79 11.51 3.23
C TYR A 178 6.59 11.37 1.72
N ASP A 179 6.95 12.42 0.99
CA ASP A 179 6.95 12.45 -0.47
C ASP A 179 8.26 11.89 -0.99
N GLY A 180 8.19 10.76 -1.69
CA GLY A 180 9.33 10.14 -2.33
C GLY A 180 9.79 8.88 -1.60
N GLY A 181 10.98 8.45 -1.95
CA GLY A 181 11.63 7.28 -1.41
C GLY A 181 11.52 6.05 -2.31
N VAL A 182 12.42 5.10 -2.06
CA VAL A 182 12.58 3.89 -2.85
C VAL A 182 12.06 2.68 -2.08
N TYR A 183 11.09 1.97 -2.67
CA TYR A 183 10.59 0.70 -2.16
C TYR A 183 11.53 -0.44 -2.55
N VAL A 184 12.10 -1.14 -1.58
CA VAL A 184 12.87 -2.36 -1.84
C VAL A 184 11.97 -3.57 -1.66
N GLN A 185 11.96 -4.46 -2.65
CA GLN A 185 11.25 -5.73 -2.53
C GLN A 185 12.18 -6.89 -2.14
N THR A 186 11.75 -7.70 -1.18
CA THR A 186 12.30 -9.03 -0.88
C THR A 186 11.25 -10.11 -1.10
N ALA A 187 11.65 -11.38 -1.25
CA ALA A 187 10.70 -12.45 -1.57
C ALA A 187 9.71 -12.77 -0.43
N GLY A 188 10.12 -12.58 0.83
CA GLY A 188 9.45 -13.19 1.98
C GLY A 188 9.54 -14.73 1.97
N PRO A 189 8.89 -15.43 2.91
CA PRO A 189 8.04 -14.90 3.98
C PRO A 189 8.85 -14.48 5.21
N ARG A 190 10.14 -14.81 5.28
CA ARG A 190 11.00 -14.32 6.37
C ARG A 190 11.25 -12.82 6.21
N PHE A 191 11.45 -12.14 7.33
CA PHE A 191 12.03 -10.81 7.33
C PHE A 191 13.53 -10.85 7.03
N GLU A 192 14.06 -9.67 6.72
CA GLU A 192 15.46 -9.42 6.43
C GLU A 192 16.31 -9.56 7.70
N THR A 193 17.51 -10.10 7.55
CA THR A 193 18.53 -10.09 8.59
C THR A 193 19.11 -8.68 8.77
N PRO A 194 19.72 -8.35 9.92
CA PRO A 194 20.40 -7.07 10.10
C PRO A 194 21.48 -6.78 9.05
N ALA A 195 22.16 -7.81 8.52
CA ALA A 195 23.15 -7.64 7.47
C ALA A 195 22.52 -7.23 6.14
N GLU A 196 21.41 -7.87 5.77
CA GLU A 196 20.61 -7.49 4.59
C GLU A 196 20.07 -6.07 4.75
N VAL A 197 19.47 -5.72 5.90
CA VAL A 197 18.97 -4.36 6.16
C VAL A 197 20.07 -3.31 6.01
N ARG A 198 21.28 -3.55 6.54
CA ARG A 198 22.42 -2.64 6.36
C ARG A 198 22.79 -2.42 4.90
N MET A 199 22.67 -3.45 4.07
CA MET A 199 22.91 -3.34 2.64
C MET A 199 21.76 -2.59 1.94
N LEU A 200 20.51 -3.01 2.17
CA LEU A 200 19.33 -2.47 1.49
C LEU A 200 19.13 -0.98 1.74
N ARG A 201 19.38 -0.51 2.97
CA ARG A 201 19.22 0.90 3.33
C ARG A 201 20.19 1.86 2.61
N THR A 202 21.16 1.35 1.87
CA THR A 202 22.07 2.19 1.07
C THR A 202 21.42 2.72 -0.21
N PHE A 203 20.30 2.14 -0.64
CA PHE A 203 19.56 2.52 -1.85
C PHE A 203 18.04 2.51 -1.68
N GLY A 204 17.54 2.25 -0.46
CA GLY A 204 16.13 2.04 -0.16
C GLY A 204 15.68 2.75 1.11
N ASP A 205 14.42 3.19 1.14
CA ASP A 205 13.81 3.87 2.28
C ASP A 205 12.84 2.98 3.05
N VAL A 206 12.14 2.11 2.33
CA VAL A 206 11.20 1.15 2.90
C VAL A 206 11.40 -0.21 2.24
N VAL A 207 11.08 -1.27 2.98
CA VAL A 207 11.15 -2.65 2.51
C VAL A 207 9.79 -3.33 2.63
N GLY A 208 9.41 -4.07 1.61
CA GLY A 208 8.25 -4.93 1.62
C GLY A 208 8.43 -6.12 0.67
N MET A 209 7.36 -6.88 0.44
CA MET A 209 7.49 -8.19 -0.21
C MET A 209 6.72 -8.36 -1.51
N THR A 210 6.00 -7.33 -1.98
CA THR A 210 4.99 -7.52 -3.04
C THR A 210 4.84 -6.38 -4.03
N GLY A 211 5.22 -5.15 -3.66
CA GLY A 211 4.83 -3.99 -4.45
C GLY A 211 5.54 -3.82 -5.78
N ALA A 212 6.79 -4.23 -5.90
CA ALA A 212 7.53 -4.16 -7.15
C ALA A 212 7.01 -5.18 -8.18
N SER A 213 6.68 -6.41 -7.76
CA SER A 213 6.08 -7.41 -8.65
C SER A 213 4.73 -6.92 -9.19
N GLU A 214 3.91 -6.27 -8.37
CA GLU A 214 2.65 -5.66 -8.80
C GLU A 214 2.88 -4.51 -9.77
N ALA A 215 3.88 -3.66 -9.52
CA ALA A 215 4.23 -2.54 -10.40
C ALA A 215 4.66 -3.01 -11.79
N VAL A 216 5.52 -4.03 -11.86
CA VAL A 216 5.95 -4.63 -13.14
C VAL A 216 4.75 -5.20 -13.89
N CYS A 217 3.97 -6.10 -13.27
CA CYS A 217 2.84 -6.74 -13.94
C CYS A 217 1.77 -5.73 -14.39
N CYS A 218 1.42 -4.73 -13.57
CA CYS A 218 0.44 -3.71 -13.96
C CYS A 218 0.95 -2.86 -15.12
N SER A 219 2.20 -2.41 -15.06
CA SER A 219 2.78 -1.52 -16.07
C SER A 219 2.95 -2.23 -17.42
N GLU A 220 3.35 -3.51 -17.43
CA GLU A 220 3.43 -4.33 -18.65
C GLU A 220 2.08 -4.48 -19.36
N LEU A 221 0.96 -4.42 -18.63
CA LEU A 221 -0.40 -4.43 -19.17
C LEU A 221 -0.96 -3.03 -19.46
N GLY A 222 -0.16 -1.99 -19.28
CA GLY A 222 -0.54 -0.59 -19.49
C GLY A 222 -1.53 -0.06 -18.46
N ILE A 223 -1.51 -0.58 -17.24
CA ILE A 223 -2.26 -0.04 -16.10
C ILE A 223 -1.35 0.96 -15.38
N ALA A 224 -1.77 2.22 -15.29
CA ALA A 224 -1.03 3.25 -14.56
C ALA A 224 -0.97 2.88 -13.07
N TYR A 225 0.24 2.78 -12.50
CA TYR A 225 0.45 2.16 -11.20
C TYR A 225 1.22 3.06 -10.22
N MET A 226 0.85 3.03 -8.93
CA MET A 226 1.62 3.66 -7.85
C MET A 226 1.42 2.96 -6.49
N GLN A 227 2.25 3.27 -5.49
CA GLN A 227 2.21 2.66 -4.16
C GLN A 227 2.02 3.66 -3.01
N ILE A 228 1.08 3.35 -2.10
CA ILE A 228 0.94 3.98 -0.79
C ILE A 228 1.51 3.02 0.24
N CYS A 229 2.59 3.41 0.92
CA CYS A 229 3.27 2.58 1.90
C CYS A 229 3.07 3.14 3.31
N MET A 230 2.53 2.35 4.22
CA MET A 230 2.42 2.68 5.63
C MET A 230 3.52 1.97 6.42
N VAL A 231 4.38 2.74 7.10
CA VAL A 231 5.43 2.18 7.94
C VAL A 231 4.81 1.58 9.20
N ASP A 232 4.86 0.25 9.32
CA ASP A 232 4.32 -0.48 10.47
C ASP A 232 5.39 -0.92 11.47
N ASN A 233 6.65 -1.06 11.01
CA ASN A 233 7.78 -1.40 11.85
C ASN A 233 9.08 -0.78 11.33
N MET A 234 10.11 -0.77 12.18
CA MET A 234 11.48 -0.49 11.76
C MET A 234 12.14 -1.81 11.33
N ALA A 235 12.96 -1.79 10.28
CA ALA A 235 13.64 -2.98 9.82
C ALA A 235 14.68 -3.50 10.84
N ASN A 236 14.96 -4.81 10.79
CA ASN A 236 15.79 -5.48 11.78
C ASN A 236 17.19 -4.88 11.89
N GLY A 237 17.63 -4.63 13.13
CA GLY A 237 18.98 -4.12 13.42
C GLY A 237 19.21 -2.66 13.04
N LEU A 238 18.16 -1.91 12.70
CA LEU A 238 18.24 -0.48 12.42
C LEU A 238 18.34 0.37 13.69
N LEU A 239 17.70 -0.10 14.76
CA LEU A 239 17.63 0.54 16.07
C LEU A 239 18.26 -0.35 17.14
N SER A 240 18.85 0.26 18.16
CA SER A 240 19.29 -0.41 19.38
C SER A 240 18.09 -0.98 20.15
N GLU A 241 18.33 -1.94 21.05
CA GLU A 241 17.27 -2.53 21.88
C GLU A 241 16.53 -1.49 22.72
N ALA A 242 17.25 -0.48 23.24
CA ALA A 242 16.65 0.62 24.00
C ALA A 242 15.71 1.47 23.14
N GLU A 243 16.11 1.80 21.91
CA GLU A 243 15.28 2.54 20.96
C GLU A 243 14.06 1.72 20.53
N GLN A 244 14.22 0.41 20.31
CA GLN A 244 13.11 -0.48 19.99
C GLN A 244 12.10 -0.59 21.15
N LEU A 245 12.58 -0.68 22.39
CA LEU A 245 11.72 -0.71 23.58
C LEU A 245 10.96 0.59 23.76
N GLN A 246 11.61 1.75 23.57
CA GLN A 246 10.93 3.05 23.64
C GLN A 246 9.83 3.19 22.59
N ILE A 247 10.08 2.73 21.36
CA ILE A 247 9.06 2.69 20.30
C ILE A 247 7.94 1.73 20.70
N THR A 248 8.27 0.50 21.10
CA THR A 248 7.29 -0.54 21.47
C THR A 248 6.43 -0.15 22.67
N GLN A 249 6.99 0.56 23.66
CA GLN A 249 6.26 1.06 24.83
C GLN A 249 5.28 2.19 24.50
N PHE A 250 5.44 2.86 23.35
CA PHE A 250 4.52 3.87 22.82
C PHE A 250 3.38 3.26 21.97
N HIS A 251 3.31 1.93 21.81
CA HIS A 251 2.47 1.30 20.78
C HIS A 251 0.97 1.21 21.11
N ASP A 252 0.29 2.29 20.72
CA ASP A 252 -1.02 2.29 20.07
C ASP A 252 -0.92 2.35 18.51
N ASN A 253 0.29 2.37 17.93
CA ASN A 253 0.52 2.87 16.57
C ASN A 253 0.07 1.96 15.40
N VAL A 254 0.25 0.63 15.46
CA VAL A 254 -0.18 -0.27 14.38
C VAL A 254 -1.71 -0.32 14.25
N ARG A 255 -2.43 -0.31 15.39
CA ARG A 255 -3.90 -0.27 15.39
C ARG A 255 -4.45 1.02 14.78
N HIS A 256 -3.73 2.14 14.92
CA HIS A 256 -4.10 3.41 14.31
C HIS A 256 -3.69 3.53 12.83
N ASN A 257 -2.69 2.76 12.38
CA ASN A 257 -2.28 2.77 10.97
C ASN A 257 -3.39 2.27 10.05
N LEU A 258 -4.18 1.28 10.46
CA LEU A 258 -5.37 0.88 9.69
C LEU A 258 -6.32 2.06 9.50
N LYS A 259 -6.67 2.78 10.57
CA LYS A 259 -7.55 3.96 10.48
C LYS A 259 -6.97 5.06 9.59
N ARG A 260 -5.65 5.30 9.64
CA ARG A 260 -4.97 6.25 8.74
C ARG A 260 -5.09 5.82 7.29
N VAL A 261 -4.83 4.55 6.99
CA VAL A 261 -4.95 3.99 5.65
C VAL A 261 -6.40 4.09 5.16
N GLU A 262 -7.37 3.71 5.99
CA GLU A 262 -8.80 3.84 5.65
C GLU A 262 -9.17 5.28 5.31
N GLN A 263 -8.78 6.24 6.15
CA GLN A 263 -9.00 7.66 5.89
C GLN A 263 -8.35 8.13 4.59
N ILE A 264 -7.11 7.72 4.33
CA ILE A 264 -6.37 8.06 3.09
C ILE A 264 -7.11 7.49 1.88
N ILE A 265 -7.45 6.20 1.89
CA ILE A 265 -8.10 5.53 0.76
C ILE A 265 -9.49 6.09 0.52
N GLN A 266 -10.26 6.35 1.58
CA GLN A 266 -11.56 6.99 1.47
C GLN A 266 -11.44 8.35 0.76
N ARG A 267 -10.50 9.21 1.19
CA ARG A 267 -10.31 10.52 0.55
C ARG A 267 -9.78 10.40 -0.88
N VAL A 268 -8.89 9.46 -1.16
CA VAL A 268 -8.39 9.20 -2.51
C VAL A 268 -9.53 8.75 -3.43
N ILE A 269 -10.39 7.86 -2.97
CA ILE A 269 -11.60 7.46 -3.70
C ILE A 269 -12.49 8.68 -3.97
N GLU A 270 -12.74 9.54 -2.97
CA GLU A 270 -13.55 10.76 -3.11
C GLU A 270 -12.97 11.77 -4.11
N VAL A 271 -11.66 11.99 -4.11
CA VAL A 271 -11.01 12.96 -5.01
C VAL A 271 -10.91 12.41 -6.43
N LEU A 272 -10.57 11.12 -6.59
CA LEU A 272 -10.49 10.48 -7.90
C LEU A 272 -11.87 10.08 -8.47
N HIS A 273 -12.94 10.32 -7.70
CA HIS A 273 -14.34 10.22 -8.14
C HIS A 273 -14.75 11.39 -9.06
N GLN A 274 -14.13 12.57 -8.86
CA GLN A 274 -14.44 13.82 -9.56
C GLN A 274 -13.72 13.93 -10.91
#